data_AF-A0AAV1NJN7-F1
#
_entry.id   AF-A0AAV1NJN7-F1
#
_cell.length_a   1.000
_cell.length_b   1.000
_cell.length_c   1.000
_cell.angle_alpha   90.00
_cell.angle_beta   90.00
_cell.angle_gamma   90.00
#
_symmetry.space_group_name_H-M   'P 1'
#
loop_
_entity.id
_entity.type
_entity.pdbx_description
1 polymer ?
#
loop_
_entity_poly.entity_id
_entity_poly.type
_entity_poly.pdbx_seq_one_letter_code
_entity_poly.pdbx_strand_id
1 'polypeptide(L)'
;MLSLFSVLFLAVGVSEAAYWQRLTCPYEQSFQSLQRVWCRQSSAECCTGFAFDPDAPSVDGGRMEVEEGTDSFTVFVQELSHGEGVYWCGLLSEDKTIIKLAEGDFHSSSGVHVWAVIRLIVVILLPVVTIFGYIYFNAKTKHRRKRGEACDDVTVSRPLADPQYENAASPMELE
;
A
#
# COMPACT_ATOMS: atom_id res chain seq x y z
N MET A 1 -21.07 -14.61 -1.21
CA MET A 1 -20.29 -13.79 -0.26
C MET A 1 -19.08 -13.08 -0.86
N LEU A 2 -18.47 -13.53 -1.97
CA LEU A 2 -17.35 -12.80 -2.61
C LEU A 2 -17.74 -11.45 -3.26
N SER A 3 -19.02 -11.23 -3.56
CA SER A 3 -19.49 -9.99 -4.20
C SER A 3 -19.46 -8.76 -3.29
N LEU A 4 -19.46 -8.91 -1.97
CA LEU A 4 -19.50 -7.79 -1.03
C LEU A 4 -18.12 -7.15 -0.83
N PHE A 5 -17.04 -7.95 -0.88
CA PHE A 5 -15.67 -7.44 -0.73
C PHE A 5 -15.20 -6.62 -1.94
N SER A 6 -15.60 -6.99 -3.17
CA SER A 6 -15.27 -6.23 -4.38
C SER A 6 -15.98 -4.88 -4.44
N VAL A 7 -17.19 -4.76 -3.90
CA VAL A 7 -17.92 -3.49 -3.82
C VAL A 7 -17.33 -2.58 -2.73
N LEU A 8 -16.80 -3.16 -1.64
CA LEU A 8 -16.19 -2.40 -0.55
C LEU A 8 -14.93 -1.64 -1.01
N PHE A 9 -14.12 -2.21 -1.90
CA PHE A 9 -12.91 -1.54 -2.42
C PHE A 9 -13.21 -0.37 -3.38
N LEU A 10 -14.36 -0.38 -4.06
CA LEU A 10 -14.82 0.75 -4.89
C LEU A 10 -15.45 1.87 -4.05
N ALA A 11 -15.93 1.57 -2.84
CA ALA A 11 -16.54 2.55 -1.94
C ALA A 11 -15.50 3.32 -1.08
N VAL A 12 -14.25 2.86 -1.01
CA VAL A 12 -13.16 3.66 -0.42
C VAL A 12 -12.69 4.67 -1.46
N GLY A 13 -13.51 5.71 -1.63
CA GLY A 13 -13.12 6.92 -2.34
C GLY A 13 -11.79 7.40 -1.78
N VAL A 14 -10.78 7.49 -2.64
CA VAL A 14 -9.54 8.16 -2.29
C VAL A 14 -9.86 9.63 -2.33
N SER A 15 -10.14 10.20 -1.16
CA SER A 15 -9.95 11.61 -0.95
C SER A 15 -8.50 11.90 -1.34
N GLU A 16 -8.31 12.58 -2.46
CA GLU A 16 -7.07 13.29 -2.78
C GLU A 16 -6.90 14.37 -1.71
N ALA A 17 -6.45 13.95 -0.53
CA ALA A 17 -5.93 14.89 0.43
C ALA A 17 -4.65 15.40 -0.23
N ALA A 18 -4.69 16.64 -0.74
CA ALA A 18 -3.47 17.41 -0.90
C ALA A 18 -2.67 17.19 0.39
N TYR A 19 -1.46 16.63 0.28
CA TYR A 19 -0.66 16.33 1.46
C TYR A 19 0.08 17.62 1.82
N TRP A 20 -0.58 18.44 2.64
CA TRP A 20 0.03 19.63 3.22
C TRP A 20 1.08 19.15 4.22
N GLN A 21 2.34 19.51 3.96
CA GLN A 21 3.40 19.33 4.94
C GLN A 21 3.46 20.56 5.82
N ARG A 22 3.86 20.42 7.09
CA ARG A 22 3.95 21.55 8.01
C ARG A 22 5.17 21.44 8.90
N LEU A 23 5.72 22.60 9.27
CA LEU A 23 6.78 22.71 10.28
C LEU A 23 6.40 23.82 11.26
N THR A 24 6.37 23.45 12.55
CA THR A 24 6.11 24.38 13.64
C THR A 24 7.42 24.77 14.30
N CYS A 25 7.55 26.07 14.58
CA CYS A 25 8.81 26.73 14.89
C CYS A 25 8.61 27.47 16.22
N PRO A 26 9.00 26.85 17.36
CA PRO A 26 8.80 27.43 18.67
C PRO A 26 9.78 28.58 18.92
N TYR A 27 9.35 29.64 19.57
CA TYR A 27 10.17 30.79 19.92
C TYR A 27 9.72 31.43 21.24
N GLU A 28 10.64 32.16 21.89
CA GLU A 28 10.33 32.93 23.10
C GLU A 28 9.62 34.25 22.75
N GLN A 29 8.65 34.69 23.56
CA GLN A 29 7.83 35.89 23.25
C GLN A 29 8.66 37.16 23.00
N SER A 30 9.86 37.25 23.57
CA SER A 30 10.80 38.36 23.32
C SER A 30 11.19 38.52 21.84
N PHE A 31 10.97 37.48 21.02
CA PHE A 31 11.34 37.45 19.60
C PHE A 31 10.16 37.62 18.65
N GLN A 32 8.95 37.93 19.13
CA GLN A 32 7.75 38.09 18.30
C GLN A 32 7.92 39.09 17.15
N SER A 33 8.73 40.14 17.36
CA SER A 33 8.97 41.18 16.36
C SER A 33 10.03 40.82 15.32
N LEU A 34 10.80 39.73 15.50
CA LEU A 34 11.85 39.34 14.56
C LEU A 34 11.27 38.70 13.31
N GLN A 35 11.83 38.99 12.14
CA GLN A 35 11.37 38.35 10.90
C GLN A 35 11.54 36.83 10.98
N ARG A 36 10.58 36.11 10.38
CA ARG A 36 10.62 34.67 10.26
C ARG A 36 11.50 34.30 9.09
N VAL A 37 12.13 33.14 9.18
CA VAL A 37 12.97 32.58 8.13
C VAL A 37 12.40 31.24 7.73
N TRP A 38 12.35 31.02 6.42
CA TRP A 38 12.08 29.72 5.81
C TRP A 38 13.15 29.44 4.76
N CYS A 39 13.89 28.34 4.91
CA CYS A 39 14.95 28.02 3.97
C CYS A 39 15.23 26.53 3.86
N ARG A 40 15.68 26.10 2.68
CA ARG A 40 16.16 24.73 2.42
C ARG A 40 17.64 24.65 2.72
N GLN A 41 18.05 23.62 3.44
CA GLN A 41 19.46 23.36 3.74
C GLN A 41 20.27 23.19 2.45
N SER A 42 21.37 23.94 2.32
CA SER A 42 22.30 23.86 1.20
C SER A 42 23.67 23.32 1.61
N SER A 43 24.04 23.45 2.88
CA SER A 43 25.21 22.81 3.50
C SER A 43 24.95 22.60 5.01
N ALA A 44 25.95 22.13 5.76
CA ALA A 44 25.82 21.99 7.22
C ALA A 44 25.47 23.31 7.92
N GLU A 45 26.00 24.43 7.41
CA GLU A 45 25.89 25.77 8.05
C GLU A 45 25.07 26.77 7.23
N CYS A 46 24.69 26.41 6.00
CA CYS A 46 24.00 27.32 5.07
C CYS A 46 22.65 26.76 4.64
N CYS A 47 21.72 27.68 4.38
CA CYS A 47 20.45 27.39 3.74
C CYS A 47 20.10 28.46 2.70
N THR A 48 19.21 28.12 1.77
CA THR A 48 18.71 29.02 0.73
C THR A 48 17.20 29.17 0.87
N GLY A 49 16.71 30.41 0.93
CA GLY A 49 15.30 30.69 1.12
C GLY A 49 15.05 32.18 1.28
N PHE A 50 14.11 32.53 2.14
CA PHE A 50 13.67 33.92 2.33
C PHE A 50 13.28 34.19 3.79
N ALA A 51 13.21 35.48 4.11
CA ALA A 51 12.64 35.98 5.37
C ALA A 51 11.32 36.69 5.10
N PHE A 52 10.43 36.71 6.09
CA PHE A 52 9.12 37.33 6.00
C PHE A 52 8.65 37.88 7.34
N ASP A 53 7.70 38.80 7.28
CA ASP A 53 7.16 39.50 8.45
C ASP A 53 6.16 38.63 9.25
N PRO A 54 5.97 38.92 10.56
CA PRO A 54 5.00 38.24 11.43
C PRO A 54 3.63 38.05 10.84
N ASP A 55 3.17 39.14 10.25
CA ASP A 55 1.77 39.31 9.91
C ASP A 55 1.50 38.87 8.48
N ALA A 56 2.44 38.15 7.85
CA ALA A 56 2.31 37.64 6.49
C ALA A 56 1.50 36.33 6.52
N PRO A 57 0.21 36.33 6.11
CA PRO A 57 -0.61 35.12 6.15
C PRO A 57 -0.20 34.10 5.09
N SER A 58 0.47 34.55 4.04
CA SER A 58 0.97 33.72 2.97
C SER A 58 2.28 34.24 2.42
N VAL A 59 3.17 33.32 2.08
CA VAL A 59 4.53 33.60 1.61
C VAL A 59 4.84 32.79 0.36
N ASP A 60 6.00 33.04 -0.24
CA ASP A 60 6.45 32.34 -1.43
C ASP A 60 5.46 32.42 -2.62
N GLY A 61 4.81 33.58 -2.78
CA GLY A 61 3.84 33.80 -3.85
C GLY A 61 2.54 32.99 -3.73
N GLY A 62 2.13 32.61 -2.52
CA GLY A 62 0.86 31.91 -2.28
C GLY A 62 1.00 30.41 -2.05
N ARG A 63 2.20 29.84 -2.19
CA ARG A 63 2.44 28.38 -2.07
C ARG A 63 2.57 27.90 -0.62
N MET A 64 2.69 28.84 0.30
CA MET A 64 2.83 28.58 1.72
C MET A 64 1.88 29.48 2.52
N GLU A 65 1.23 28.89 3.51
CA GLU A 65 0.40 29.59 4.49
C GLU A 65 1.13 29.60 5.83
N VAL A 66 1.00 30.68 6.58
CA VAL A 66 1.64 30.83 7.88
C VAL A 66 0.58 31.08 8.94
N GLU A 67 0.60 30.28 9.98
CA GLU A 67 -0.20 30.48 11.18
C GLU A 67 0.71 30.93 12.31
N GLU A 68 0.52 32.17 12.75
CA GLU A 68 1.27 32.75 13.87
C GLU A 68 0.56 32.42 15.19
N GLY A 69 1.31 31.86 16.14
CA GLY A 69 0.90 31.60 17.51
C GLY A 69 1.58 32.56 18.49
N THR A 70 1.36 32.37 19.79
CA THR A 70 1.94 33.26 20.82
C THR A 70 3.42 32.98 21.11
N ASP A 71 3.82 31.72 20.96
CA ASP A 71 5.15 31.16 21.28
C ASP A 71 5.70 30.29 20.14
N SER A 72 5.09 30.38 18.96
CA SER A 72 5.44 29.58 17.81
C SER A 72 4.82 30.14 16.54
N PHE A 73 5.36 29.78 15.39
CA PHE A 73 4.67 29.93 14.10
C PHE A 73 4.70 28.60 13.36
N THR A 74 3.68 28.33 12.55
CA THR A 74 3.60 27.10 11.74
C THR A 74 3.54 27.47 10.28
N VAL A 75 4.46 26.92 9.49
CA VAL A 75 4.47 27.05 8.04
C VAL A 75 3.80 25.82 7.45
N PHE A 76 2.72 26.03 6.70
CA PHE A 76 2.04 25.02 5.91
C PHE A 76 2.50 25.13 4.47
N VAL A 77 3.01 24.03 3.93
CA VAL A 77 3.65 23.97 2.62
C VAL A 77 2.79 23.15 1.67
N GLN A 78 2.25 23.82 0.65
CA GLN A 78 1.51 23.17 -0.42
C GLN A 78 2.46 22.66 -1.52
N GLU A 79 3.45 23.48 -1.88
CA GLU A 79 4.42 23.16 -2.93
C GLU A 79 5.84 23.64 -2.56
N LEU A 80 6.84 22.82 -2.88
CA LEU A 80 8.24 23.05 -2.52
C LEU A 80 9.00 23.77 -3.65
N SER A 81 9.17 25.09 -3.52
CA SER A 81 9.88 25.91 -4.52
C SER A 81 11.35 25.56 -4.71
N HIS A 82 12.01 25.06 -3.66
CA HIS A 82 13.41 24.65 -3.71
C HIS A 82 13.60 23.13 -3.83
N GLY A 83 12.52 22.39 -4.11
CA GLY A 83 12.51 20.94 -4.21
C GLY A 83 12.55 20.23 -2.86
N GLU A 84 12.73 18.90 -2.91
CA GLU A 84 12.74 18.04 -1.73
C GLU A 84 13.99 18.23 -0.86
N GLY A 85 13.86 17.93 0.43
CA GLY A 85 14.97 17.80 1.37
C GLY A 85 14.70 18.48 2.70
N VAL A 86 15.76 18.76 3.43
CA VAL A 86 15.68 19.35 4.77
C VAL A 86 15.42 20.85 4.68
N TYR A 87 14.34 21.30 5.32
CA TYR A 87 14.00 22.70 5.51
C TYR A 87 14.20 23.09 6.96
N TRP A 88 14.61 24.34 7.14
CA TRP A 88 14.72 25.00 8.43
C TRP A 88 13.71 26.13 8.49
N CYS A 89 13.18 26.31 9.69
CA CYS A 89 12.56 27.56 10.05
C CYS A 89 13.30 28.21 11.20
N GLY A 90 13.25 29.53 11.23
CA GLY A 90 14.03 30.30 12.17
C GLY A 90 13.56 31.73 12.30
N LEU A 91 14.37 32.52 12.99
CA LEU A 91 14.22 33.96 13.12
C LEU A 91 15.44 34.64 12.53
N LEU A 92 15.25 35.82 11.95
CA LEU A 92 16.32 36.67 11.49
C LEU A 92 16.66 37.67 12.61
N SER A 93 17.84 37.54 13.18
CA SER A 93 18.37 38.49 14.16
C SER A 93 18.70 39.84 13.50
N GLU A 94 18.84 40.88 14.30
CA GLU A 94 19.28 42.22 13.86
C GLU A 94 20.65 42.17 13.14
N ASP A 95 21.53 41.28 13.59
CA ASP A 95 22.86 41.03 12.99
C ASP A 95 22.79 40.21 11.68
N LYS A 96 21.59 39.99 11.13
CA LYS A 96 21.33 39.15 9.94
C LYS A 96 21.76 37.69 10.09
N THR A 97 21.89 37.23 11.33
CA THR A 97 22.13 35.82 11.64
C THR A 97 20.80 35.09 11.73
N ILE A 98 20.77 33.85 11.22
CA ILE A 98 19.59 33.00 11.29
C ILE A 98 19.64 32.22 12.59
N ILE A 99 18.66 32.43 13.45
CA ILE A 99 18.44 31.62 14.65
C ILE A 99 17.54 30.45 14.24
N LYS A 100 18.15 29.28 14.01
CA LYS A 100 17.42 28.06 13.65
C LYS A 100 16.57 27.59 14.84
N LEU A 101 15.27 27.40 14.60
CA LEU A 101 14.32 26.96 15.63
C LEU A 101 13.93 25.48 15.45
N ALA A 102 13.67 25.06 14.21
CA ALA A 102 13.33 23.68 13.90
C ALA A 102 13.81 23.29 12.50
N GLU A 103 13.85 21.99 12.25
CA GLU A 103 14.09 21.40 10.94
C GLU A 103 13.07 20.31 10.64
N GLY A 104 12.80 20.09 9.35
CA GLY A 104 11.95 19.00 8.87
C GLY A 104 12.37 18.54 7.49
N ASP A 105 12.21 17.25 7.20
CA ASP A 105 12.41 16.70 5.85
C ASP A 105 11.10 16.80 5.07
N PHE A 106 11.15 17.51 3.93
CA PHE A 106 10.01 17.75 3.07
C PHE A 106 10.23 17.04 1.74
N HIS A 107 9.31 16.13 1.41
CA HIS A 107 9.33 15.42 0.13
C HIS A 107 8.26 16.00 -0.81
N SER A 108 8.56 16.09 -2.09
CA SER A 108 7.57 16.46 -3.08
C SER A 108 6.60 15.30 -3.18
N SER A 109 5.31 15.58 -3.06
CA SER A 109 4.26 14.57 -3.19
C SER A 109 4.08 14.18 -4.66
N SER A 110 5.15 13.82 -5.35
CA SER A 110 5.13 13.15 -6.66
C SER A 110 4.72 11.68 -6.54
N GLY A 111 4.75 11.13 -5.31
CA GLY A 111 4.30 9.78 -4.98
C GLY A 111 2.79 9.56 -5.10
N VAL A 112 1.97 10.60 -5.26
CA VAL A 112 0.51 10.46 -5.41
C VAL A 112 0.19 9.70 -6.70
N HIS A 113 0.85 10.02 -7.80
CA HIS A 113 0.66 9.29 -9.06
C HIS A 113 1.19 7.85 -8.97
N VAL A 114 2.34 7.65 -8.32
CA VAL A 114 2.92 6.31 -8.15
C VAL A 114 2.00 5.44 -7.30
N TRP A 115 1.50 5.97 -6.17
CA TRP A 115 0.60 5.24 -5.29
C TRP A 115 -0.77 5.00 -5.93
N ALA A 116 -1.29 5.96 -6.69
CA ALA A 116 -2.52 5.79 -7.47
C ALA A 116 -2.37 4.70 -8.53
N VAL A 117 -1.27 4.69 -9.27
CA VAL A 117 -0.97 3.67 -10.30
C VAL A 117 -0.78 2.29 -9.65
N ILE A 118 0.01 2.20 -8.58
CA ILE A 118 0.20 0.94 -7.84
C ILE A 118 -1.13 0.42 -7.32
N ARG A 119 -1.95 1.29 -6.72
CA ARG A 119 -3.28 0.92 -6.23
C ARG A 119 -4.17 0.42 -7.36
N LEU A 120 -4.16 1.07 -8.52
CA LEU A 120 -4.94 0.65 -9.70
C LEU A 120 -4.48 -0.72 -10.21
N ILE A 121 -3.17 -0.96 -10.28
CA ILE A 121 -2.60 -2.25 -10.67
C ILE A 121 -3.03 -3.36 -9.68
N VAL A 122 -2.94 -3.13 -8.38
CA VAL A 122 -3.32 -4.11 -7.35
C VAL A 122 -4.82 -4.44 -7.43
N VAL A 123 -5.67 -3.43 -7.62
CA VAL A 123 -7.13 -3.61 -7.77
C VAL A 123 -7.47 -4.43 -9.01
N ILE A 124 -6.69 -4.35 -10.09
CA ILE A 124 -6.90 -5.16 -11.29
C ILE A 124 -6.31 -6.57 -11.15
N LEU A 125 -5.11 -6.70 -10.57
CA LEU A 125 -4.43 -8.00 -10.47
C LEU A 125 -5.08 -8.96 -9.48
N LEU A 126 -5.55 -8.47 -8.32
CA LEU A 126 -6.21 -9.30 -7.30
C LEU A 126 -7.41 -10.09 -7.85
N PRO A 127 -8.42 -9.49 -8.51
CA PRO A 127 -9.54 -10.26 -9.06
C PRO A 127 -9.09 -11.24 -10.13
N VAL A 128 -8.15 -10.89 -10.99
CA VAL A 128 -7.62 -11.81 -12.02
C VAL A 128 -7.00 -13.06 -11.39
N VAL A 129 -6.16 -12.89 -10.36
CA VAL A 129 -5.53 -14.01 -9.64
C VAL A 129 -6.58 -14.87 -8.93
N THR A 130 -7.59 -14.25 -8.29
CA THR A 130 -8.65 -15.02 -7.63
C THR A 130 -9.52 -15.82 -8.61
N ILE A 131 -9.90 -15.23 -9.75
CA ILE A 131 -10.69 -15.89 -10.80
C ILE A 131 -9.88 -17.04 -11.40
N PHE A 132 -8.60 -16.80 -11.72
CA PHE A 132 -7.73 -17.82 -12.29
C PHE A 132 -7.49 -18.98 -11.32
N GLY A 133 -7.24 -18.69 -10.04
CA GLY A 133 -7.12 -19.69 -8.98
C GLY A 133 -8.39 -20.52 -8.80
N TYR A 134 -9.56 -19.88 -8.85
CA TYR A 134 -10.85 -20.57 -8.77
C TYR A 134 -11.08 -21.52 -9.96
N ILE A 135 -10.79 -21.08 -11.18
CA ILE A 135 -10.89 -21.92 -12.39
C ILE A 135 -9.94 -23.11 -12.30
N TYR A 136 -8.68 -22.87 -11.92
CA TYR A 136 -7.67 -23.93 -11.80
C TYR A 136 -8.05 -24.99 -10.75
N PHE A 137 -8.54 -24.54 -9.58
CA PHE A 137 -9.00 -25.44 -8.53
C PHE A 137 -10.16 -26.32 -8.99
N ASN A 138 -11.16 -25.73 -9.66
CA ASN A 138 -12.31 -26.47 -10.17
C ASN A 138 -11.95 -27.44 -11.30
N ALA A 139 -10.99 -27.10 -12.16
CA ALA A 139 -10.49 -28.02 -13.17
C ALA A 139 -9.82 -29.24 -12.52
N LYS A 140 -9.01 -29.01 -11.47
CA LYS A 140 -8.33 -30.08 -10.73
C LYS A 140 -9.29 -31.00 -9.98
N THR A 141 -10.33 -30.46 -9.35
CA THR A 141 -11.36 -31.27 -8.66
C THR A 141 -12.18 -32.10 -9.66
N LYS A 142 -12.53 -31.53 -10.82
CA LYS A 142 -13.19 -32.26 -11.92
C LYS A 142 -12.31 -33.39 -12.47
N HIS A 143 -11.00 -33.16 -12.60
CA HIS A 143 -10.05 -34.18 -13.03
C HIS A 143 -9.88 -35.32 -12.01
N ARG A 144 -9.87 -34.99 -10.71
CA ARG A 144 -9.87 -36.00 -9.63
C ARG A 144 -11.16 -36.81 -9.61
N ARG A 145 -12.31 -36.18 -9.83
CA ARG A 145 -13.62 -36.87 -9.90
C ARG A 145 -13.68 -37.84 -11.08
N LYS A 146 -13.25 -37.42 -12.28
CA LYS A 146 -13.13 -38.31 -13.44
C LYS A 146 -12.13 -39.47 -13.26
N ARG A 147 -11.07 -39.27 -12.47
CA ARG A 147 -10.09 -40.34 -12.15
C ARG A 147 -10.62 -41.33 -11.12
N GLY A 148 -11.49 -40.89 -10.19
CA GLY A 148 -12.17 -41.77 -9.23
C GLY A 148 -13.25 -42.63 -9.88
N GLU A 149 -14.01 -42.09 -10.83
CA GLU A 149 -15.09 -42.80 -11.54
C GLU A 149 -14.58 -43.83 -12.58
N ALA A 150 -13.26 -43.92 -12.79
CA ALA A 150 -12.65 -44.88 -13.71
C ALA A 150 -12.13 -46.16 -13.02
N CYS A 151 -12.39 -46.36 -11.72
CA CYS A 151 -11.96 -47.55 -10.97
C CYS A 151 -13.10 -48.43 -10.41
N ASP A 152 -14.37 -48.09 -10.68
CA ASP A 152 -15.52 -48.84 -10.15
C ASP A 152 -16.19 -49.78 -11.17
N ASP A 153 -15.58 -50.02 -12.35
CA ASP A 153 -16.03 -51.06 -13.28
C ASP A 153 -14.89 -52.03 -13.64
N VAL A 154 -14.38 -52.72 -12.63
CA VAL A 154 -13.77 -54.04 -12.83
C VAL A 154 -14.59 -55.02 -12.02
N THR A 155 -15.56 -55.59 -12.72
CA THR A 155 -16.30 -56.79 -12.35
C THR A 155 -15.30 -57.89 -11.94
N VAL A 156 -15.17 -58.15 -10.63
CA VAL A 156 -14.51 -59.36 -10.12
C VAL A 156 -15.55 -60.48 -10.07
N SER A 157 -15.89 -61.01 -11.24
CA SER A 157 -16.50 -62.35 -11.33
C SER A 157 -15.39 -63.36 -11.09
N ARG A 158 -15.36 -63.95 -9.90
CA ARG A 158 -14.48 -65.06 -9.55
C ARG A 158 -15.29 -66.36 -9.62
N PRO A 159 -15.09 -67.25 -10.61
CA PRO A 159 -15.59 -68.61 -10.53
C PRO A 159 -14.46 -69.51 -10.02
N LEU A 160 -14.67 -70.18 -8.88
CA LEU A 160 -13.97 -71.42 -8.56
C LEU A 160 -14.66 -72.12 -7.38
N ALA A 161 -15.58 -73.02 -7.71
CA ALA A 161 -15.80 -74.27 -7.00
C ALA A 161 -16.63 -75.17 -7.91
N ASP A 162 -15.94 -76.14 -8.50
CA ASP A 162 -16.46 -77.27 -9.27
C ASP A 162 -17.26 -78.21 -8.35
N PRO A 163 -18.37 -78.79 -8.81
CA PRO A 163 -18.53 -80.23 -8.61
C PRO A 163 -18.99 -80.95 -9.87
N GLN A 164 -18.12 -81.82 -10.36
CA GLN A 164 -18.33 -83.27 -10.41
C GLN A 164 -19.54 -83.79 -11.20
N TYR A 165 -19.29 -84.30 -12.41
CA TYR A 165 -19.93 -85.47 -13.03
C TYR A 165 -18.99 -85.95 -14.17
N GLU A 166 -18.79 -87.19 -14.60
CA GLU A 166 -19.30 -88.54 -14.32
C GLU A 166 -18.86 -89.35 -15.59
N ASN A 167 -18.07 -90.44 -15.57
CA ASN A 167 -18.48 -91.86 -15.53
C ASN A 167 -17.33 -92.71 -16.11
N ALA A 168 -17.08 -93.91 -15.58
CA ALA A 168 -17.20 -95.19 -16.30
C ALA A 168 -16.45 -96.36 -15.62
N ALA A 169 -17.19 -97.47 -15.49
CA ALA A 169 -16.76 -98.86 -15.59
C ALA A 169 -16.09 -99.56 -14.38
N SER A 170 -16.89 -100.38 -13.69
CA SER A 170 -16.62 -101.83 -13.52
C SER A 170 -17.96 -102.54 -13.23
N PRO A 171 -18.23 -103.76 -13.73
CA PRO A 171 -17.72 -104.96 -13.06
C PRO A 171 -17.33 -106.14 -13.98
N MET A 172 -16.28 -106.84 -13.56
CA MET A 172 -15.85 -108.21 -13.89
C MET A 172 -15.25 -108.70 -12.56
N GLU A 173 -15.58 -109.80 -11.88
CA GLU A 173 -16.21 -111.11 -12.10
C GLU A 173 -16.70 -111.59 -10.70
N LEU A 174 -17.77 -112.39 -10.60
CA LEU A 174 -17.78 -113.83 -10.24
C LEU A 174 -17.24 -114.22 -8.85
N GLU A 175 -18.11 -114.95 -8.12
CA GLU A 175 -17.98 -115.71 -6.84
C GLU A 175 -18.43 -115.02 -5.55
#